data_AF-T1AV35-F1
#
_entry.id   AF-T1AV35-F1
#
_cell.length_a   1.000
_cell.length_b   1.000
_cell.length_c   1.000
_cell.angle_alpha   90.00
_cell.angle_beta   90.00
_cell.angle_gamma   90.00
#
_symmetry.space_group_name_H-M   'P 1'
#
loop_
_entity.id
_entity.type
_entity.pdbx_description
1 polymer ?
#
loop_
_entity_poly.entity_id
_entity_poly.type
_entity_poly.pdbx_seq_one_letter_code
_entity_poly.pdbx_strand_id
1 'polypeptide(L)'
;AGGLSAFLVNYPNRCTEQIISAATPALILHAQPQLAATLDSAINADASLKQAIDALRDRQNAEGGFGVWAATPVSDPYVSAYAMQFLLYARGSGMPVPDSMLESGFSYLRALAADDSRDSLAGLRARAFATMLLTQSGMVTSNLIAGIQQRLQRRYPDAWKDDLAAAYLAASYQLLKQDAEAQRLLQGPLKVLDTPPPPSLPWSYSDYYDPLIRDASMLLVLETVFPQQAAQLPRQALDNILEPLRRGHYNSLSAALTLLALEGYQRGALPAPGDLRAHAEIAPGRLQAFGAVAGALLSGSYPPTATALKLDNTGSTPAWYALTQSGFDRGAPTRTIKDGLEIVREYTDTQGHALTSVHLGQEIEERISIRALGDRAVGDVAIVDILPGGFEVVQRSPAQAAADAASADESSSAAGNGSEQASALPDLLAQPGSTLQTDYVEPREDRVLIYATAMRSVQQFVYRLRPTNVGDYVIPPIYAASMYDRTLRAYTP
;
A
#
# COMPACT_ATOMS: atom_id res chain seq x y z
N ALA A 1 -3.02 15.86 6.51
CA ALA A 1 -3.39 15.71 5.10
C ALA A 1 -2.17 15.86 4.17
N GLY A 2 -1.56 17.05 4.07
CA GLY A 2 -0.49 17.33 3.10
C GLY A 2 0.69 16.36 3.09
N GLY A 3 1.25 15.99 4.24
CA GLY A 3 2.37 15.02 4.29
C GLY A 3 2.02 13.61 3.79
N LEU A 4 0.82 13.11 4.12
CA LEU A 4 0.33 11.82 3.61
C LEU A 4 0.01 11.91 2.12
N SER A 5 -0.57 13.03 1.68
CA SER A 5 -0.84 13.32 0.28
C SER A 5 0.45 13.28 -0.55
N ALA A 6 1.48 13.99 -0.10
CA ALA A 6 2.78 14.01 -0.78
C ALA A 6 3.45 12.63 -0.80
N PHE A 7 3.36 11.88 0.30
CA PHE A 7 3.83 10.49 0.34
C PHE A 7 3.14 9.60 -0.70
N LEU A 8 1.81 9.68 -0.79
CA LEU A 8 1.00 8.86 -1.70
C LEU A 8 1.25 9.21 -3.18
N VAL A 9 1.31 10.50 -3.52
CA VAL A 9 1.57 10.96 -4.89
C VAL A 9 2.94 10.52 -5.41
N ASN A 10 3.93 10.43 -4.51
CA ASN A 10 5.30 10.03 -4.85
C ASN A 10 5.59 8.55 -4.59
N TYR A 11 4.58 7.73 -4.28
CA TYR A 11 4.80 6.32 -3.97
C TYR A 11 5.24 5.55 -5.23
N PRO A 12 6.37 4.82 -5.19
CA PRO A 12 7.01 4.31 -6.40
C PRO A 12 6.41 3.00 -6.93
N ASN A 13 5.82 2.19 -6.04
CA ASN A 13 5.26 0.88 -6.37
C ASN A 13 3.82 1.04 -6.85
N ARG A 14 3.36 0.12 -7.72
CA ARG A 14 2.09 0.26 -8.43
C ARG A 14 1.25 -1.02 -8.43
N CYS A 15 1.23 -1.80 -7.35
CA CYS A 15 0.19 -2.81 -7.16
C CYS A 15 -1.21 -2.16 -7.06
N THR A 16 -2.28 -2.92 -7.16
CA THR A 16 -3.64 -2.37 -7.28
C THR A 16 -4.04 -1.53 -6.08
N GLU A 17 -3.74 -2.03 -4.87
CA GLU A 17 -3.94 -1.26 -3.64
C GLU A 17 -3.15 0.06 -3.70
N GLN A 18 -1.89 0.04 -4.14
CA GLN A 18 -1.04 1.22 -4.18
C GLN A 18 -1.51 2.26 -5.21
N ILE A 19 -2.01 1.82 -6.36
CA ILE A 19 -2.61 2.72 -7.37
C ILE A 19 -3.83 3.44 -6.79
N ILE A 20 -4.72 2.69 -6.13
CA ILE A 20 -5.92 3.24 -5.48
C ILE A 20 -5.51 4.23 -4.37
N SER A 21 -4.57 3.81 -3.52
CA SER A 21 -4.06 4.61 -2.42
C SER A 21 -3.41 5.92 -2.93
N ALA A 22 -2.58 5.84 -3.97
CA ALA A 22 -1.96 7.01 -4.60
C ALA A 22 -2.98 7.97 -5.24
N ALA A 23 -4.12 7.45 -5.74
CA ALA A 23 -5.20 8.25 -6.31
C ALA A 23 -6.18 8.81 -5.26
N THR A 24 -6.09 8.38 -4.00
CA THR A 24 -7.00 8.81 -2.94
C THR A 24 -6.96 10.33 -2.67
N PRO A 25 -5.80 11.01 -2.63
CA PRO A 25 -5.77 12.47 -2.54
C PRO A 25 -6.51 13.17 -3.70
N ALA A 26 -6.42 12.63 -4.91
CA ALA A 26 -7.15 13.15 -6.07
C ALA A 26 -8.66 12.94 -5.94
N LEU A 27 -9.09 11.80 -5.40
CA LEU A 27 -10.49 11.52 -5.09
C LEU A 27 -11.07 12.53 -4.10
N ILE A 28 -10.36 12.77 -2.99
CA ILE A 28 -10.74 13.76 -1.97
C ILE A 28 -10.82 15.15 -2.59
N LEU A 29 -9.82 15.55 -3.39
CA LEU A 29 -9.79 16.85 -4.03
C LEU A 29 -10.96 17.04 -5.02
N HIS A 30 -11.32 16.00 -5.76
CA HIS A 30 -12.44 16.04 -6.70
C HIS A 30 -13.78 16.17 -5.95
N ALA A 31 -13.96 15.44 -4.85
CA ALA A 31 -15.16 15.53 -4.01
C ALA A 31 -15.24 16.85 -3.21
N GLN A 32 -14.09 17.40 -2.81
CA GLN A 32 -13.98 18.57 -1.93
C GLN A 32 -12.90 19.55 -2.41
N PRO A 33 -13.15 20.34 -3.48
CA PRO A 33 -12.18 21.28 -4.04
C PRO A 33 -11.61 22.29 -3.02
N GLN A 34 -12.39 22.62 -1.98
CA GLN A 34 -11.97 23.50 -0.89
C GLN A 34 -10.76 22.97 -0.08
N LEU A 35 -10.48 21.66 -0.13
CA LEU A 35 -9.36 21.04 0.56
C LEU A 35 -8.04 21.13 -0.21
N ALA A 36 -8.01 21.74 -1.41
CA ALA A 36 -6.82 21.87 -2.25
C ALA A 36 -5.59 22.37 -1.49
N ALA A 37 -5.74 23.37 -0.63
CA ALA A 37 -4.63 23.94 0.14
C ALA A 37 -4.04 22.98 1.20
N THR A 38 -4.75 21.91 1.53
CA THR A 38 -4.35 20.91 2.52
C THR A 38 -3.70 19.66 1.90
N LEU A 39 -3.74 19.55 0.57
CA LEU A 39 -3.24 18.42 -0.21
C LEU A 39 -2.01 18.83 -1.03
N ASP A 40 -1.38 17.86 -1.68
CA ASP A 40 -0.22 18.11 -2.53
C ASP A 40 -0.63 18.90 -3.78
N SER A 41 0.06 20.02 -4.03
CA SER A 41 -0.23 20.91 -5.16
C SER A 41 0.06 20.28 -6.54
N ALA A 42 0.81 19.18 -6.60
CA ALA A 42 1.10 18.45 -7.84
C ALA A 42 -0.09 17.59 -8.31
N ILE A 43 -1.14 17.45 -7.50
CA ILE A 43 -2.30 16.62 -7.84
C ILE A 43 -3.10 17.27 -8.97
N ASN A 44 -3.19 16.56 -10.09
CA ASN A 44 -4.24 16.77 -11.08
C ASN A 44 -5.34 15.74 -10.82
N ALA A 45 -6.45 16.18 -10.21
CA ALA A 45 -7.49 15.28 -9.71
C ALA A 45 -8.06 14.38 -10.82
N ASP A 46 -8.60 14.97 -11.89
CA ASP A 46 -9.28 14.24 -12.95
C ASP A 46 -8.33 13.30 -13.70
N ALA A 47 -7.11 13.76 -14.00
CA ALA A 47 -6.11 12.92 -14.67
C ALA A 47 -5.69 11.72 -13.81
N SER A 48 -5.47 11.94 -12.51
CA SER A 48 -5.07 10.88 -11.57
C SER A 48 -6.18 9.85 -11.38
N LEU A 49 -7.43 10.31 -11.23
CA LEU A 49 -8.60 9.44 -11.12
C LEU A 49 -8.83 8.63 -12.40
N LYS A 50 -8.73 9.27 -13.57
CA LYS A 50 -8.85 8.57 -14.85
C LYS A 50 -7.79 7.49 -14.99
N GLN A 51 -6.53 7.80 -14.68
CA GLN A 51 -5.43 6.84 -14.74
C GLN A 51 -5.67 5.65 -13.79
N ALA A 52 -6.17 5.90 -12.58
CA ALA A 52 -6.48 4.84 -11.63
C ALA A 52 -7.64 3.95 -12.12
N ILE A 53 -8.71 4.54 -12.66
CA ILE A 53 -9.86 3.80 -13.21
C ILE A 53 -9.45 2.96 -14.43
N ASP A 54 -8.64 3.52 -15.34
CA ASP A 54 -8.11 2.77 -16.48
C ASP A 54 -7.24 1.59 -16.02
N ALA A 55 -6.34 1.80 -15.06
CA ALA A 55 -5.52 0.71 -14.50
C ALA A 55 -6.36 -0.36 -13.80
N LEU A 56 -7.43 0.03 -13.08
CA LEU A 56 -8.35 -0.92 -12.47
C LEU A 56 -9.12 -1.72 -13.52
N ARG A 57 -9.53 -1.10 -14.63
CA ARG A 57 -10.18 -1.82 -15.74
C ARG A 57 -9.24 -2.88 -16.31
N ASP A 58 -7.97 -2.54 -16.51
CA ASP A 58 -6.98 -3.47 -17.06
C ASP A 58 -6.63 -4.61 -16.08
N ARG A 59 -6.95 -4.45 -14.79
CA ARG A 59 -6.70 -5.45 -13.74
C ARG A 59 -7.95 -6.21 -13.29
N GLN A 60 -9.12 -5.87 -13.83
CA GLN A 60 -10.36 -6.59 -13.56
C GLN A 60 -10.41 -7.88 -14.38
N ASN A 61 -10.66 -9.02 -13.72
CA ASN A 61 -10.79 -10.31 -14.39
C ASN A 61 -12.22 -10.60 -14.87
N ALA A 62 -12.42 -11.74 -15.52
CA ALA A 62 -13.72 -12.14 -16.07
C ALA A 62 -14.78 -12.39 -14.98
N GLU A 63 -14.35 -12.75 -13.77
CA GLU A 63 -15.19 -12.93 -12.58
C GLU A 63 -15.55 -11.60 -11.91
N GLY A 64 -14.94 -10.49 -12.35
CA GLY A 64 -15.15 -9.14 -11.84
C GLY A 64 -14.27 -8.73 -10.66
N GLY A 65 -13.41 -9.63 -10.19
CA GLY A 65 -12.39 -9.35 -9.18
C GLY A 65 -11.21 -8.57 -9.75
N PHE A 66 -10.39 -8.00 -8.87
CA PHE A 66 -9.20 -7.24 -9.26
C PHE A 66 -7.93 -7.96 -8.80
N GLY A 67 -7.03 -8.23 -9.74
CA GLY A 67 -5.73 -8.81 -9.42
C GLY A 67 -4.76 -7.79 -8.80
N VAL A 68 -3.76 -8.28 -8.08
CA VAL A 68 -2.79 -7.43 -7.34
C VAL A 68 -1.87 -6.66 -8.29
N TRP A 69 -1.38 -7.31 -9.35
CA TRP A 69 -0.41 -6.73 -10.30
C TRP A 69 -0.96 -6.64 -11.72
N ALA A 70 -1.75 -7.64 -12.12
CA ALA A 70 -2.40 -7.76 -13.41
C ALA A 70 -3.72 -8.54 -13.24
N ALA A 71 -4.57 -8.56 -14.25
CA ALA A 71 -5.75 -9.42 -14.23
C ALA A 71 -5.33 -10.91 -14.17
N THR A 72 -5.79 -11.61 -13.13
CA THR A 72 -5.54 -13.03 -12.90
C THR A 72 -6.86 -13.75 -12.62
N PRO A 73 -7.01 -15.05 -12.91
CA PRO A 73 -8.24 -15.80 -12.59
C PRO A 73 -8.56 -15.79 -11.09
N VAL A 74 -7.52 -15.80 -10.24
CA VAL A 74 -7.66 -15.68 -8.79
C VAL A 74 -7.35 -14.23 -8.40
N SER A 75 -8.35 -13.54 -7.85
CA SER A 75 -8.21 -12.19 -7.32
C SER A 75 -8.04 -12.20 -5.79
N ASP A 76 -7.34 -11.20 -5.27
CA ASP A 76 -7.27 -10.99 -3.82
C ASP A 76 -8.61 -10.41 -3.31
N PRO A 77 -9.23 -11.02 -2.27
CA PRO A 77 -10.51 -10.56 -1.74
C PRO A 77 -10.51 -9.13 -1.21
N TYR A 78 -9.47 -8.74 -0.47
CA TYR A 78 -9.39 -7.43 0.14
C TYR A 78 -9.14 -6.37 -0.93
N VAL A 79 -8.17 -6.61 -1.82
CA VAL A 79 -7.86 -5.70 -2.94
C VAL A 79 -9.09 -5.46 -3.80
N SER A 80 -9.85 -6.51 -4.10
CA SER A 80 -11.08 -6.39 -4.90
C SER A 80 -12.16 -5.58 -4.19
N ALA A 81 -12.35 -5.79 -2.89
CA ALA A 81 -13.30 -5.00 -2.09
C ALA A 81 -12.85 -3.54 -1.95
N TYR A 82 -11.55 -3.28 -1.77
CA TYR A 82 -10.98 -1.94 -1.70
C TYR A 82 -11.07 -1.20 -3.04
N ALA A 83 -10.83 -1.88 -4.16
CA ALA A 83 -11.07 -1.36 -5.50
C ALA A 83 -12.54 -0.96 -5.71
N MET A 84 -13.48 -1.82 -5.29
CA MET A 84 -14.90 -1.50 -5.36
C MET A 84 -15.27 -0.32 -4.45
N GLN A 85 -14.72 -0.23 -3.24
CA GLN A 85 -14.92 0.94 -2.39
C GLN A 85 -14.48 2.22 -3.11
N PHE A 86 -13.27 2.24 -3.68
CA PHE A 86 -12.75 3.39 -4.43
C PHE A 86 -13.64 3.78 -5.62
N LEU A 87 -14.06 2.79 -6.43
CA LEU A 87 -14.93 3.04 -7.60
C LEU A 87 -16.30 3.61 -7.19
N LEU A 88 -16.85 3.15 -6.05
CA LEU A 88 -18.10 3.68 -5.52
C LEU A 88 -17.95 5.12 -5.02
N TYR A 89 -16.84 5.45 -4.35
CA TYR A 89 -16.54 6.82 -3.98
C TYR A 89 -16.36 7.71 -5.21
N ALA A 90 -15.59 7.27 -6.21
CA ALA A 90 -15.38 8.02 -7.44
C ALA A 90 -16.71 8.29 -8.17
N ARG A 91 -17.58 7.28 -8.28
CA ARG A 91 -18.92 7.47 -8.84
C ARG A 91 -19.74 8.46 -7.99
N GLY A 92 -19.69 8.33 -6.67
CA GLY A 92 -20.38 9.21 -5.73
C GLY A 92 -19.92 10.67 -5.81
N SER A 93 -18.67 10.91 -6.18
CA SER A 93 -18.12 12.27 -6.39
C SER A 93 -18.42 12.84 -7.77
N GLY A 94 -19.10 12.10 -8.66
CA GLY A 94 -19.43 12.54 -10.02
C GLY A 94 -18.42 12.12 -11.10
N MET A 95 -17.38 11.35 -10.76
CA MET A 95 -16.43 10.82 -11.74
C MET A 95 -17.11 9.76 -12.62
N PRO A 96 -16.95 9.80 -13.96
CA PRO A 96 -17.48 8.76 -14.84
C PRO A 96 -16.79 7.41 -14.58
N VAL A 97 -17.52 6.47 -14.00
CA VAL A 97 -17.10 5.07 -13.82
C VAL A 97 -17.97 4.18 -14.73
N PRO A 98 -17.40 3.30 -15.57
CA PRO A 98 -18.19 2.45 -16.45
C PRO A 98 -19.15 1.53 -15.67
N ASP A 99 -20.43 1.50 -16.07
CA ASP A 99 -21.44 0.66 -15.40
C ASP A 99 -21.09 -0.82 -15.43
N SER A 100 -20.61 -1.32 -16.57
CA SER A 100 -20.19 -2.71 -16.73
C SER A 100 -19.08 -3.12 -15.76
N MET A 101 -18.17 -2.20 -15.44
CA MET A 101 -17.08 -2.43 -14.49
C MET A 101 -17.63 -2.61 -13.07
N LEU A 102 -18.59 -1.77 -12.68
CA LEU A 102 -19.26 -1.85 -11.38
C LEU A 102 -20.16 -3.09 -11.28
N GLU A 103 -20.91 -3.40 -12.33
CA GLU A 103 -21.77 -4.59 -12.37
C GLU A 103 -20.96 -5.89 -12.20
N SER A 104 -19.84 -5.99 -12.92
CA SER A 104 -18.91 -7.12 -12.79
C SER A 104 -18.31 -7.18 -11.38
N GLY A 105 -17.84 -6.04 -10.85
CA GLY A 105 -17.32 -5.97 -9.49
C GLY A 105 -18.35 -6.33 -8.42
N PHE A 106 -19.62 -5.93 -8.59
CA PHE A 106 -20.70 -6.37 -7.70
C PHE A 106 -20.98 -7.87 -7.81
N SER A 107 -20.85 -8.46 -9.00
CA SER A 107 -20.92 -9.91 -9.17
C SER A 107 -19.85 -10.61 -8.32
N TYR A 108 -18.60 -10.14 -8.42
CA TYR A 108 -17.51 -10.63 -7.60
C TYR A 108 -17.77 -10.46 -6.09
N LEU A 109 -18.21 -9.28 -5.64
CA LEU A 109 -18.50 -9.05 -4.21
C LEU A 109 -19.59 -9.99 -3.67
N ARG A 110 -20.62 -10.31 -4.47
CA ARG A 110 -21.66 -11.28 -4.08
C ARG A 110 -21.06 -12.68 -3.93
N ALA A 111 -20.24 -13.10 -4.89
CA ALA A 111 -19.55 -14.40 -4.84
C ALA A 111 -18.63 -14.47 -3.61
N LEU A 112 -17.82 -13.43 -3.38
CA LEU A 112 -16.94 -13.32 -2.22
C LEU A 112 -17.74 -13.41 -0.91
N ALA A 113 -18.79 -12.59 -0.73
CA ALA A 113 -19.58 -12.60 0.50
C ALA A 113 -20.21 -13.99 0.79
N ALA A 114 -20.61 -14.71 -0.26
CA ALA A 114 -21.19 -16.05 -0.19
C ALA A 114 -20.16 -17.19 -0.10
N ASP A 115 -18.86 -16.92 -0.26
CA ASP A 115 -17.81 -17.96 -0.31
C ASP A 115 -17.58 -18.60 1.07
N ASP A 116 -18.14 -19.80 1.24
CA ASP A 116 -18.09 -20.55 2.48
C ASP A 116 -16.75 -21.21 2.78
N SER A 117 -15.86 -21.31 1.79
CA SER A 117 -14.50 -21.83 1.98
C SER A 117 -13.60 -20.85 2.74
N ARG A 118 -13.92 -19.55 2.70
CA ARG A 118 -13.18 -18.49 3.40
C ARG A 118 -13.66 -18.34 4.84
N ASP A 119 -13.12 -19.20 5.70
CA ASP A 119 -13.48 -19.27 7.12
C ASP A 119 -12.39 -18.80 8.10
N SER A 120 -11.24 -18.34 7.59
CA SER A 120 -10.26 -17.60 8.38
C SER A 120 -10.86 -16.29 8.90
N LEU A 121 -10.35 -15.72 9.99
CA LEU A 121 -10.85 -14.43 10.49
C LEU A 121 -10.68 -13.33 9.42
N ALA A 122 -9.52 -13.30 8.74
CA ALA A 122 -9.27 -12.39 7.62
C ALA A 122 -10.25 -12.62 6.45
N GLY A 123 -10.53 -13.88 6.10
CA GLY A 123 -11.50 -14.22 5.06
C GLY A 123 -12.91 -13.76 5.41
N LEU A 124 -13.36 -14.00 6.65
CA LEU A 124 -14.67 -13.53 7.13
C LEU A 124 -14.74 -12.00 7.22
N ARG A 125 -13.64 -11.32 7.55
CA ARG A 125 -13.54 -9.86 7.50
C ARG A 125 -13.71 -9.32 6.08
N ALA A 126 -13.05 -9.92 5.08
CA ALA A 126 -13.23 -9.55 3.68
C ALA A 126 -14.67 -9.80 3.20
N ARG A 127 -15.30 -10.90 3.61
CA ARG A 127 -16.72 -11.19 3.35
C ARG A 127 -17.65 -10.15 3.96
N ALA A 128 -17.40 -9.75 5.22
CA ALA A 128 -18.15 -8.70 5.89
C ALA A 128 -17.98 -7.35 5.17
N PHE A 129 -16.77 -7.01 4.73
CA PHE A 129 -16.49 -5.79 3.98
C PHE A 129 -17.25 -5.76 2.64
N ALA A 130 -17.17 -6.84 1.85
CA ALA A 130 -17.95 -6.98 0.62
C ALA A 130 -19.47 -6.86 0.87
N THR A 131 -19.96 -7.48 1.95
CA THR A 131 -21.38 -7.40 2.35
C THR A 131 -21.79 -5.97 2.69
N MET A 132 -20.96 -5.21 3.39
CA MET A 132 -21.21 -3.79 3.68
C MET A 132 -21.32 -2.96 2.39
N LEU A 133 -20.39 -3.12 1.44
CA LEU A 133 -20.41 -2.39 0.17
C LEU A 133 -21.65 -2.72 -0.68
N LEU A 134 -22.04 -4.00 -0.74
CA LEU A 134 -23.28 -4.43 -1.40
C LEU A 134 -24.52 -3.79 -0.76
N THR A 135 -24.56 -3.75 0.58
CA THR A 135 -25.66 -3.15 1.34
C THR A 135 -25.75 -1.64 1.11
N GLN A 136 -24.61 -0.95 1.14
CA GLN A 136 -24.51 0.48 0.86
C GLN A 136 -24.98 0.82 -0.56
N SER A 137 -24.83 -0.11 -1.49
CA SER A 137 -25.28 0.01 -2.89
C SER A 137 -26.75 -0.39 -3.09
N GLY A 138 -27.51 -0.57 -2.01
CA GLY A 138 -28.96 -0.83 -2.04
C GLY A 138 -29.34 -2.31 -2.24
N MET A 139 -28.40 -3.25 -2.16
CA MET A 139 -28.70 -4.68 -2.29
C MET A 139 -29.16 -5.27 -0.94
N VAL A 140 -30.11 -6.21 -1.00
CA VAL A 140 -30.59 -6.93 0.19
C VAL A 140 -29.60 -8.04 0.56
N THR A 141 -28.97 -7.91 1.72
CA THR A 141 -27.85 -8.75 2.15
C THR A 141 -28.11 -9.54 3.44
N SER A 142 -29.33 -9.51 3.99
CA SER A 142 -29.68 -10.08 5.30
C SER A 142 -29.17 -11.51 5.53
N ASN A 143 -29.29 -12.38 4.51
CA ASN A 143 -28.81 -13.77 4.61
C ASN A 143 -27.27 -13.87 4.67
N LEU A 144 -26.56 -13.01 3.93
CA LEU A 144 -25.09 -12.95 3.94
C LEU A 144 -24.60 -12.51 5.32
N ILE A 145 -25.20 -11.44 5.86
CA ILE A 145 -24.89 -10.91 7.20
C ILE A 145 -25.07 -12.02 8.25
N ALA A 146 -26.22 -12.68 8.27
CA ALA A 146 -26.51 -13.74 9.23
C ALA A 146 -25.52 -14.92 9.14
N GLY A 147 -25.20 -15.37 7.91
CA GLY A 147 -24.26 -16.47 7.69
C GLY A 147 -22.83 -16.14 8.11
N ILE A 148 -22.36 -14.91 7.86
CA ILE A 148 -21.04 -14.44 8.29
C ILE A 148 -20.99 -14.32 9.82
N GLN A 149 -21.99 -13.68 10.44
CA GLN A 149 -22.07 -13.53 11.90
C GLN A 149 -22.09 -14.88 12.61
N GLN A 150 -22.89 -15.84 12.13
CA GLN A 150 -22.95 -17.18 12.71
C GLN A 150 -21.58 -17.87 12.66
N ARG A 151 -20.86 -17.76 11.54
CA ARG A 151 -19.52 -18.33 11.39
C ARG A 151 -18.49 -17.66 12.30
N LEU A 152 -18.47 -16.33 12.36
CA LEU A 152 -17.62 -15.58 13.27
C LEU A 152 -17.88 -15.99 14.73
N GLN A 153 -19.15 -16.07 15.14
CA GLN A 153 -19.53 -16.47 16.49
C GLN A 153 -19.15 -17.92 16.81
N ARG A 154 -19.21 -18.82 15.84
CA ARG A 154 -18.83 -20.23 16.03
C ARG A 154 -17.31 -20.44 16.11
N ARG A 155 -16.55 -19.74 15.27
CA ARG A 155 -15.12 -20.05 15.04
C ARG A 155 -14.16 -19.10 15.78
N TYR A 156 -14.59 -17.88 16.08
CA TYR A 156 -13.77 -16.87 16.74
C TYR A 156 -14.50 -16.16 17.89
N PRO A 157 -15.23 -16.87 18.77
CA PRO A 157 -16.18 -16.29 19.73
C PRO A 157 -15.60 -15.18 20.62
N ASP A 158 -14.30 -15.25 20.90
CA ASP A 158 -13.58 -14.36 21.82
C ASP A 158 -12.86 -13.19 21.12
N ALA A 159 -12.73 -13.23 19.79
CA ALA A 159 -11.95 -12.25 19.03
C ALA A 159 -12.80 -11.42 18.06
N TRP A 160 -13.81 -12.02 17.42
CA TRP A 160 -14.48 -11.38 16.29
C TRP A 160 -15.23 -10.09 16.63
N LYS A 161 -15.70 -9.96 17.88
CA LYS A 161 -16.45 -8.80 18.35
C LYS A 161 -15.59 -7.55 18.46
N ASP A 162 -14.27 -7.71 18.62
CA ASP A 162 -13.30 -6.62 18.68
C ASP A 162 -12.63 -6.39 17.30
N ASP A 163 -12.96 -7.22 16.30
CA ASP A 163 -12.43 -7.15 14.94
C ASP A 163 -13.23 -6.18 14.06
N LEU A 164 -12.58 -5.67 13.01
CA LEU A 164 -13.22 -4.83 12.00
C LEU A 164 -14.38 -5.54 11.26
N ALA A 165 -14.39 -6.88 11.23
CA ALA A 165 -15.52 -7.66 10.75
C ALA A 165 -16.82 -7.31 11.50
N ALA A 166 -16.77 -7.10 12.82
CA ALA A 166 -17.94 -6.66 13.59
C ALA A 166 -18.39 -5.24 13.20
N ALA A 167 -17.46 -4.33 12.90
CA ALA A 167 -17.78 -2.98 12.44
C ALA A 167 -18.48 -3.00 11.07
N TYR A 168 -18.00 -3.82 10.13
CA TYR A 168 -18.63 -3.97 8.82
C TYR A 168 -20.03 -4.59 8.91
N LEU A 169 -20.22 -5.61 9.77
CA LEU A 169 -21.56 -6.17 10.01
C LEU A 169 -22.48 -5.16 10.71
N ALA A 170 -21.97 -4.41 11.69
CA ALA A 170 -22.71 -3.33 12.34
C ALA A 170 -23.19 -2.29 11.31
N ALA A 171 -22.29 -1.86 10.42
CA ALA A 171 -22.61 -0.93 9.35
C ALA A 171 -23.68 -1.50 8.40
N SER A 172 -23.57 -2.77 8.00
CA SER A 172 -24.62 -3.44 7.20
C SER A 172 -25.97 -3.44 7.92
N TYR A 173 -26.03 -3.77 9.21
CA TYR A 173 -27.28 -3.71 9.98
C TYR A 173 -27.84 -2.28 10.07
N GLN A 174 -26.99 -1.28 10.27
CA GLN A 174 -27.39 0.13 10.33
C GLN A 174 -28.00 0.61 9.02
N LEU A 175 -27.40 0.22 7.89
CA LEU A 175 -27.90 0.52 6.55
C LEU A 175 -29.26 -0.15 6.28
N LEU A 176 -29.48 -1.36 6.83
CA LEU A 176 -30.76 -2.07 6.80
C LEU A 176 -31.75 -1.63 7.90
N LYS A 177 -31.47 -0.56 8.64
CA LYS A 177 -32.33 0.01 9.70
C LYS A 177 -32.56 -0.93 10.89
N GLN A 178 -31.61 -1.84 11.16
CA GLN A 178 -31.59 -2.70 12.34
C GLN A 178 -30.70 -2.08 13.43
N ASP A 179 -31.09 -0.90 13.90
CA ASP A 179 -30.25 -0.02 14.73
C ASP A 179 -29.78 -0.71 16.03
N ALA A 180 -30.65 -1.47 16.70
CA ALA A 180 -30.30 -2.14 17.95
C ALA A 180 -29.14 -3.15 17.79
N GLU A 181 -29.18 -3.96 16.73
CA GLU A 181 -28.13 -4.94 16.45
C GLU A 181 -26.86 -4.26 15.95
N ALA A 182 -26.99 -3.21 15.14
CA ALA A 182 -25.86 -2.40 14.71
C ALA A 182 -25.12 -1.79 15.91
N GLN A 183 -25.83 -1.13 16.82
CA GLN A 183 -25.23 -0.55 18.03
C GLN A 183 -24.59 -1.60 18.94
N ARG A 184 -25.18 -2.81 19.02
CA ARG A 184 -24.63 -3.91 19.80
C ARG A 184 -23.28 -4.40 19.25
N LEU A 185 -23.18 -4.57 17.94
CA LEU A 185 -21.96 -5.02 17.28
C LEU A 185 -20.86 -3.95 17.22
N LEU A 186 -21.24 -2.67 17.21
CA LEU A 186 -20.32 -1.55 17.15
C LEU A 186 -19.50 -1.35 18.45
N GLN A 187 -19.97 -1.87 19.59
CA GLN A 187 -19.34 -1.65 20.90
C GLN A 187 -17.89 -2.13 20.98
N GLY A 188 -17.61 -3.33 20.47
CA GLY A 188 -16.26 -3.91 20.52
C GLY A 188 -15.26 -3.11 19.69
N PRO A 189 -15.54 -2.82 18.40
CA PRO A 189 -14.64 -2.02 17.57
C PRO A 189 -14.45 -0.59 18.09
N LEU A 190 -15.49 0.04 18.65
CA LEU A 190 -15.37 1.35 19.30
C LEU A 190 -14.43 1.30 20.50
N LYS A 191 -14.61 0.31 21.39
CA LYS A 191 -13.74 0.12 22.55
C LYS A 191 -12.29 -0.05 22.12
N VAL A 192 -12.04 -0.83 21.07
CA VAL A 192 -10.67 -1.03 20.52
C VAL A 192 -10.09 0.29 20.01
N LEU A 193 -10.86 1.06 19.23
CA LEU A 193 -10.43 2.36 18.70
C LEU A 193 -10.11 3.36 19.82
N ASP A 194 -10.84 3.31 20.94
CA ASP A 194 -10.67 4.21 22.08
C ASP A 194 -9.58 3.77 23.06
N THR A 195 -9.12 2.51 22.98
CA THR A 195 -8.12 1.97 23.92
C THR A 195 -6.71 2.33 23.46
N PRO A 196 -5.86 2.98 24.29
CA PRO A 196 -4.48 3.23 23.94
C PRO A 196 -3.74 1.94 23.55
N PRO A 197 -2.99 1.93 22.43
CA PRO A 197 -2.29 0.73 22.01
C PRO A 197 -1.19 0.34 23.02
N PRO A 198 -0.88 -0.95 23.14
CA PRO A 198 0.27 -1.39 23.94
C PRO A 198 1.59 -0.78 23.40
N PRO A 199 2.65 -0.72 24.22
CA PRO A 199 3.94 -0.13 23.83
C PRO A 199 4.55 -0.73 22.57
N SER A 200 4.33 -2.04 22.35
CA SER A 200 4.68 -2.76 21.14
C SER A 200 3.42 -3.29 20.46
N LEU A 201 3.12 -2.77 19.29
CA LEU A 201 2.03 -3.25 18.46
C LEU A 201 2.49 -4.44 17.59
N PRO A 202 1.61 -5.43 17.35
CA PRO A 202 1.88 -6.49 16.40
C PRO A 202 1.76 -5.95 14.98
N TRP A 203 2.81 -5.30 14.49
CA TRP A 203 2.90 -4.93 13.08
C TRP A 203 3.11 -6.21 12.27
N SER A 204 2.05 -6.61 11.58
CA SER A 204 2.02 -7.70 10.62
C SER A 204 1.10 -7.25 9.51
N TYR A 205 1.64 -6.94 8.34
CA TYR A 205 0.86 -6.44 7.22
C TYR A 205 0.16 -7.55 6.42
N SER A 206 0.14 -8.76 6.98
CA SER A 206 -0.63 -9.90 6.50
C SER A 206 -2.11 -9.54 6.32
N ASP A 207 -2.69 -9.97 5.20
CA ASP A 207 -4.11 -9.80 4.88
C ASP A 207 -4.60 -8.34 4.88
N TYR A 208 -3.72 -7.38 4.59
CA TYR A 208 -4.02 -5.94 4.58
C TYR A 208 -4.63 -5.45 5.90
N TYR A 209 -4.09 -5.93 7.02
CA TYR A 209 -4.64 -5.62 8.33
C TYR A 209 -3.55 -5.37 9.38
N ASP A 210 -3.48 -4.12 9.82
CA ASP A 210 -2.62 -3.68 10.92
C ASP A 210 -3.41 -2.72 11.83
N PRO A 211 -2.86 -2.31 13.00
CA PRO A 211 -3.56 -1.40 13.90
C PRO A 211 -4.01 -0.07 13.26
N LEU A 212 -3.17 0.54 12.41
CA LEU A 212 -3.51 1.80 11.77
C LEU A 212 -4.55 1.60 10.65
N ILE A 213 -4.44 0.53 9.85
CA ILE A 213 -5.46 0.17 8.84
C ILE A 213 -6.80 -0.08 9.53
N ARG A 214 -6.81 -0.82 10.64
CA ARG A 214 -8.01 -1.10 11.44
C ARG A 214 -8.65 0.20 11.93
N ASP A 215 -7.87 1.04 12.59
CA ASP A 215 -8.38 2.25 13.25
C ASP A 215 -8.85 3.29 12.22
N ALA A 216 -8.09 3.48 11.13
CA ALA A 216 -8.50 4.34 10.02
C ALA A 216 -9.75 3.82 9.30
N SER A 217 -9.86 2.51 9.06
CA SER A 217 -11.07 1.91 8.46
C SER A 217 -12.28 2.02 9.39
N MET A 218 -12.09 1.82 10.70
CA MET A 218 -13.15 1.99 11.69
C MET A 218 -13.64 3.43 11.72
N LEU A 219 -12.74 4.42 11.75
CA LEU A 219 -13.11 5.83 11.68
C LEU A 219 -13.86 6.14 10.37
N LEU A 220 -13.41 5.62 9.24
CA LEU A 220 -14.11 5.77 7.96
C LEU A 220 -15.54 5.20 8.01
N VAL A 221 -15.74 4.03 8.62
CA VAL A 221 -17.08 3.45 8.82
C VAL A 221 -17.94 4.34 9.73
N LEU A 222 -17.37 4.90 10.79
CA LEU A 222 -18.10 5.80 11.68
C LEU A 222 -18.55 7.08 10.96
N GLU A 223 -17.65 7.74 10.24
CA GLU A 223 -17.94 8.98 9.51
C GLU A 223 -19.00 8.80 8.42
N THR A 224 -19.10 7.60 7.85
CA THR A 224 -19.99 7.31 6.72
C THR A 224 -21.34 6.75 7.15
N VAL A 225 -21.38 5.91 8.19
CA VAL A 225 -22.58 5.15 8.59
C VAL A 225 -23.08 5.51 9.99
N PHE A 226 -22.21 5.99 10.88
CA PHE A 226 -22.50 6.32 12.27
C PHE A 226 -22.06 7.74 12.67
N PRO A 227 -22.51 8.80 11.97
CA PRO A 227 -22.00 10.16 12.16
C PRO A 227 -22.24 10.72 13.57
N GLN A 228 -23.25 10.23 14.30
CA GLN A 228 -23.50 10.63 15.68
C GLN A 228 -22.43 10.10 16.64
N GLN A 229 -21.97 8.86 16.42
CA GLN A 229 -20.89 8.24 17.17
C GLN A 229 -19.56 8.89 16.80
N ALA A 230 -19.32 9.14 15.50
CA ALA A 230 -18.14 9.85 15.02
C ALA A 230 -17.97 11.23 15.71
N ALA A 231 -19.06 12.00 15.82
CA ALA A 231 -19.07 13.31 16.49
C ALA A 231 -18.79 13.25 18.01
N GLN A 232 -18.92 12.06 18.63
CA GLN A 232 -18.70 11.84 20.06
C GLN A 232 -17.37 11.13 20.35
N LEU A 233 -16.55 10.87 19.31
CA LEU A 233 -15.29 10.16 19.49
C LEU A 233 -14.35 10.91 20.45
N PRO A 234 -13.75 10.21 21.42
CA PRO A 234 -12.77 10.82 22.29
C PRO A 234 -11.50 11.19 21.51
N ARG A 235 -10.78 12.21 22.00
CA ARG A 235 -9.45 12.59 21.46
C ARG A 235 -8.50 11.40 21.37
N GLN A 236 -8.60 10.43 22.29
CA GLN A 236 -7.77 9.22 22.31
C GLN A 236 -7.87 8.41 21.01
N ALA A 237 -9.05 8.33 20.39
CA ALA A 237 -9.24 7.62 19.13
C ALA A 237 -8.40 8.25 18.00
N LEU A 238 -8.32 9.58 17.96
CA LEU A 238 -7.45 10.27 17.01
C LEU A 238 -5.98 10.09 17.36
N ASP A 239 -5.61 10.16 18.63
CA ASP A 239 -4.23 9.95 19.07
C ASP A 239 -3.73 8.55 18.67
N ASN A 240 -4.61 7.53 18.72
CA ASN A 240 -4.32 6.16 18.27
C ASN A 240 -4.02 6.06 16.77
N ILE A 241 -4.64 6.91 15.94
CA ILE A 241 -4.35 6.99 14.50
C ILE A 241 -3.09 7.82 14.25
N LEU A 242 -2.92 8.94 14.96
CA LEU A 242 -1.85 9.90 14.71
C LEU A 242 -0.48 9.43 15.21
N GLU A 243 -0.43 8.68 16.32
CA GLU A 243 0.84 8.25 16.91
C GLU A 243 1.66 7.29 16.00
N PRO A 244 1.05 6.25 15.38
CA PRO A 244 1.75 5.45 14.38
C PRO A 244 2.32 6.27 13.22
N LEU A 245 1.57 7.27 12.72
CA LEU A 245 2.03 8.18 11.66
C LEU A 245 3.27 8.96 12.10
N ARG A 246 3.26 9.50 13.33
CA ARG A 246 4.39 10.25 13.90
C ARG A 246 5.66 9.40 14.02
N ARG A 247 5.50 8.09 14.27
CA ARG A 247 6.60 7.13 14.34
C ARG A 247 7.03 6.58 12.97
N GLY A 248 6.35 6.96 11.89
CA GLY A 248 6.62 6.45 10.55
C GLY A 248 6.04 5.06 10.27
N HIS A 249 5.19 4.53 11.16
CA HIS A 249 4.47 3.27 10.98
C HIS A 249 3.22 3.49 10.14
N TYR A 250 3.42 3.63 8.83
CA TYR A 250 2.34 3.72 7.85
C TYR A 250 2.81 3.26 6.47
N ASN A 251 1.86 2.88 5.63
CA ASN A 251 2.07 2.46 4.24
C ASN A 251 1.07 3.18 3.33
N SER A 252 1.02 2.80 2.05
CA SER A 252 0.08 3.37 1.08
C SER A 252 -1.38 3.23 1.54
N LEU A 253 -1.78 2.03 1.95
CA LEU A 253 -3.15 1.72 2.36
C LEU A 253 -3.56 2.50 3.61
N SER A 254 -2.75 2.43 4.66
CA SER A 254 -3.05 3.08 5.94
C SER A 254 -3.05 4.61 5.80
N ALA A 255 -2.18 5.17 4.96
CA ALA A 255 -2.17 6.60 4.64
C ALA A 255 -3.43 7.02 3.88
N ALA A 256 -3.85 6.25 2.88
CA ALA A 256 -5.05 6.54 2.09
C ALA A 256 -6.33 6.45 2.93
N LEU A 257 -6.49 5.37 3.70
CA LEU A 257 -7.62 5.20 4.62
C LEU A 257 -7.66 6.30 5.68
N THR A 258 -6.50 6.69 6.21
CA THR A 258 -6.43 7.82 7.16
C THR A 258 -6.88 9.13 6.52
N LEU A 259 -6.47 9.40 5.27
CA LEU A 259 -6.92 10.61 4.57
C LEU A 259 -8.44 10.62 4.37
N LEU A 260 -9.01 9.50 3.90
CA LEU A 260 -10.47 9.36 3.73
C LEU A 260 -11.22 9.51 5.06
N ALA A 261 -10.70 8.90 6.13
CA ALA A 261 -11.32 8.96 7.44
C ALA A 261 -11.28 10.39 8.02
N LEU A 262 -10.16 11.10 7.88
CA LEU A 262 -10.01 12.47 8.38
C LEU A 262 -10.76 13.51 7.54
N GLU A 263 -11.06 13.22 6.29
CA GLU A 263 -11.95 14.05 5.45
C GLU A 263 -13.33 14.21 6.09
N GLY A 264 -13.92 13.12 6.61
CA GLY A 264 -15.20 13.15 7.33
C GLY A 264 -15.11 13.95 8.63
N TYR A 265 -14.04 13.74 9.38
CA TYR A 265 -13.81 14.35 10.70
C TYR A 265 -13.67 15.89 10.64
N GLN A 266 -13.11 16.45 9.56
CA GLN A 266 -12.89 17.90 9.40
C GLN A 266 -14.16 18.72 9.10
N ARG A 267 -15.36 18.14 9.18
CA ARG A 267 -16.63 18.87 9.03
C ARG A 267 -16.93 19.86 10.17
N GLY A 268 -16.15 19.85 11.25
CA GLY A 268 -16.13 20.93 12.24
C GLY A 268 -15.18 22.05 11.84
N ALA A 269 -15.59 23.32 11.94
CA ALA A 269 -14.73 24.47 11.66
C ALA A 269 -13.54 24.49 12.64
N LEU A 270 -12.38 24.00 12.19
CA LEU A 270 -11.14 24.17 12.93
C LEU A 270 -10.83 25.68 13.03
N PRO A 271 -10.50 26.20 14.22
CA PRO A 271 -10.15 27.60 14.36
C PRO A 271 -8.96 27.94 13.45
N ALA A 272 -8.93 29.17 12.92
CA ALA A 272 -7.81 29.65 12.13
C ALA A 272 -6.49 29.47 12.91
N PRO A 273 -5.32 29.35 12.25
CA PRO A 273 -4.02 29.04 12.89
C PRO A 273 -3.54 30.11 13.89
N GLY A 274 -4.34 31.16 14.13
CA GLY A 274 -4.04 32.25 15.05
C GLY A 274 -2.71 32.90 14.70
N ASP A 275 -1.81 32.91 15.68
CA ASP A 275 -0.48 33.51 15.59
C ASP A 275 0.62 32.54 15.14
N LEU A 276 0.27 31.41 14.51
CA LEU A 276 1.26 30.47 13.99
C LEU A 276 2.04 31.13 12.84
N ARG A 277 3.38 31.14 12.95
CA ARG A 277 4.29 31.64 11.91
C ARG A 277 5.37 30.62 11.58
N ALA A 278 5.77 30.56 10.32
CA ALA A 278 6.83 29.69 9.83
C ALA A 278 7.93 30.49 9.15
N HIS A 279 9.18 30.21 9.53
CA HIS A 279 10.37 30.87 9.04
C HIS A 279 11.43 29.85 8.63
N ALA A 280 12.10 30.09 7.51
CA ALA A 280 13.25 29.32 7.04
C ALA A 280 14.52 30.14 7.24
N GLU A 281 15.56 29.55 7.83
CA GLU A 281 16.87 30.17 7.94
C GLU A 281 17.64 29.98 6.64
N ILE A 282 17.78 31.06 5.86
CA ILE A 282 18.40 31.04 4.53
C ILE A 282 19.88 31.44 4.52
N ALA A 283 20.34 32.01 5.63
CA ALA A 283 21.72 32.29 5.99
C ALA A 283 21.79 32.46 7.51
N PRO A 284 22.96 32.33 8.16
CA PRO A 284 23.08 32.46 9.62
C PRO A 284 22.38 33.72 10.15
N GLY A 285 21.33 33.54 10.96
CA GLY A 285 20.53 34.62 11.54
C GLY A 285 19.56 35.34 10.60
N ARG A 286 19.52 34.98 9.31
CA ARG A 286 18.58 35.54 8.32
C ARG A 286 17.39 34.60 8.13
N LEU A 287 16.28 34.97 8.75
CA LEU A 287 15.00 34.28 8.62
C LEU A 287 14.16 34.83 7.47
N GLN A 288 13.60 33.94 6.65
CA GLN A 288 12.62 34.24 5.62
C GLN A 288 11.29 33.60 6.02
N ALA A 289 10.22 34.40 6.13
CA ALA A 289 8.88 33.85 6.35
C ALA A 289 8.42 33.03 5.12
N PHE A 290 7.73 31.93 5.36
CA PHE A 290 7.13 31.10 4.30
C PHE A 290 5.77 30.55 4.76
N GLY A 291 5.00 30.06 3.78
CA GLY A 291 3.68 29.50 4.01
C GLY A 291 2.55 30.52 3.91
N ALA A 292 1.35 30.00 3.63
CA ALA A 292 0.10 30.73 3.58
C ALA A 292 -0.93 30.05 4.48
N VAL A 293 -1.82 30.86 5.07
CA VAL A 293 -2.93 30.37 5.89
C VAL A 293 -4.12 30.03 4.99
N ALA A 294 -4.61 28.80 5.10
CA ALA A 294 -5.84 28.34 4.47
C ALA A 294 -6.67 27.54 5.47
N GLY A 295 -7.81 28.08 5.89
CA GLY A 295 -8.62 27.48 6.95
C GLY A 295 -7.84 27.42 8.26
N ALA A 296 -7.60 26.21 8.78
CA ALA A 296 -6.80 25.97 9.99
C ALA A 296 -5.35 25.52 9.71
N LEU A 297 -4.90 25.59 8.46
CA LEU A 297 -3.58 25.17 8.05
C LEU A 297 -2.67 26.37 7.72
N LEU A 298 -1.44 26.33 8.21
CA LEU A 298 -0.32 27.12 7.66
C LEU A 298 0.54 26.16 6.82
N SER A 299 0.61 26.39 5.51
CA SER A 299 1.33 25.49 4.58
C SER A 299 2.07 26.27 3.51
N GLY A 300 3.23 25.77 3.10
CA GLY A 300 3.95 26.23 1.92
C GLY A 300 5.35 25.65 1.83
N SER A 301 6.00 25.89 0.69
CA SER A 301 7.36 25.45 0.44
C SER A 301 8.38 26.41 1.05
N TYR A 302 9.52 25.86 1.46
CA TYR A 302 10.68 26.61 1.93
C TYR A 302 11.85 26.46 0.94
N PRO A 303 12.83 27.38 0.91
CA PRO A 303 13.96 27.29 0.00
C PRO A 303 14.82 26.05 0.25
N PRO A 304 15.35 25.39 -0.80
CA PRO A 304 16.22 24.20 -0.65
C PRO A 304 17.57 24.52 0.01
N THR A 305 17.92 25.81 0.12
CA THR A 305 19.11 26.29 0.81
C THR A 305 18.89 26.50 2.31
N ALA A 306 17.67 26.30 2.82
CA ALA A 306 17.37 26.52 4.23
C ALA A 306 18.13 25.53 5.11
N THR A 307 18.81 26.02 6.14
CA THR A 307 19.57 25.19 7.09
C THR A 307 18.76 24.81 8.32
N ALA A 308 17.71 25.57 8.62
CA ALA A 308 16.78 25.31 9.73
C ALA A 308 15.39 25.86 9.41
N LEU A 309 14.38 25.28 10.06
CA LEU A 309 13.01 25.79 10.07
C LEU A 309 12.63 26.18 11.50
N LYS A 310 12.00 27.34 11.65
CA LYS A 310 11.49 27.84 12.91
C LYS A 310 9.98 28.01 12.82
N LEU A 311 9.27 27.39 13.76
CA LEU A 311 7.82 27.51 13.92
C LEU A 311 7.54 28.25 15.23
N ASP A 312 6.93 29.42 15.13
CA ASP A 312 6.53 30.24 16.27
C ASP A 312 5.03 30.09 16.47
N ASN A 313 4.60 29.49 17.59
CA ASN A 313 3.21 29.44 18.00
C ASN A 313 3.04 30.24 19.30
N THR A 314 2.60 31.49 19.19
CA THR A 314 2.32 32.35 20.36
C THR A 314 0.86 32.31 20.79
N GLY A 315 0.02 31.49 20.13
CA GLY A 315 -1.38 31.30 20.49
C GLY A 315 -1.59 30.29 21.61
N SER A 316 -2.83 30.17 22.07
CA SER A 316 -3.25 29.18 23.08
C SER A 316 -3.65 27.82 22.49
N THR A 317 -3.83 27.73 21.17
CA THR A 317 -4.19 26.50 20.46
C THR A 317 -2.92 25.69 20.15
N PRO A 318 -2.83 24.42 20.55
CA PRO A 318 -1.72 23.56 20.14
C PRO A 318 -1.65 23.43 18.62
N ALA A 319 -0.44 23.45 18.07
CA ALA A 319 -0.19 23.25 16.65
C ALA A 319 0.59 21.94 16.44
N TRP A 320 0.27 21.25 15.35
CA TRP A 320 1.02 20.09 14.86
C TRP A 320 1.66 20.46 13.54
N TYR A 321 2.86 19.92 13.27
CA TYR A 321 3.57 20.15 12.03
C TYR A 321 3.86 18.83 11.32
N ALA A 322 3.94 18.89 10.00
CA ALA A 322 4.48 17.84 9.16
C ALA A 322 5.47 18.47 8.19
N LEU A 323 6.65 17.85 8.07
CA LEU A 323 7.70 18.27 7.14
C LEU A 323 7.89 17.16 6.11
N THR A 324 7.85 17.51 4.83
CA THR A 324 8.17 16.59 3.74
C THR A 324 9.34 17.17 2.94
N GLN A 325 10.31 16.32 2.63
CA GLN A 325 11.44 16.63 1.76
C GLN A 325 11.70 15.42 0.87
N SER A 326 11.99 15.69 -0.39
CA SER A 326 12.39 14.68 -1.38
C SER A 326 13.56 15.21 -2.21
N GLY A 327 14.37 14.31 -2.74
CA GLY A 327 15.54 14.62 -3.56
C GLY A 327 16.43 13.40 -3.75
N PHE A 328 17.44 13.56 -4.60
CA PHE A 328 18.48 12.57 -4.81
C PHE A 328 19.74 12.96 -4.03
N ASP A 329 20.43 11.96 -3.48
CA ASP A 329 21.74 12.16 -2.89
C ASP A 329 22.74 12.60 -3.96
N ARG A 330 23.68 13.48 -3.59
CA ARG A 330 24.71 14.01 -4.52
C ARG A 330 25.83 13.01 -4.82
N GLY A 331 25.94 11.95 -4.05
CA GLY A 331 26.93 10.90 -4.22
C GLY A 331 26.32 9.54 -3.92
N ALA A 332 26.95 8.47 -4.39
CA ALA A 332 26.54 7.11 -4.07
C ALA A 332 26.61 6.90 -2.55
N PRO A 333 25.54 6.41 -1.91
CA PRO A 333 25.60 6.08 -0.50
C PRO A 333 26.69 5.04 -0.24
N THR A 334 27.55 5.31 0.74
CA THR A 334 28.72 4.47 1.05
C THR A 334 28.45 3.44 2.15
N ARG A 335 27.26 3.48 2.76
CA ARG A 335 26.90 2.65 3.90
C ARG A 335 25.89 1.59 3.51
N THR A 336 26.24 0.33 3.73
CA THR A 336 25.27 -0.77 3.68
C THR A 336 24.20 -0.59 4.76
N ILE A 337 22.93 -0.81 4.41
CA ILE A 337 21.80 -0.86 5.35
C ILE A 337 21.30 -2.30 5.42
N LYS A 338 21.07 -2.79 6.64
CA LYS A 338 20.59 -4.15 6.94
C LYS A 338 19.50 -4.11 8.01
N ASP A 339 18.49 -3.28 7.78
CA ASP A 339 17.37 -3.10 8.71
C ASP A 339 16.37 -4.23 8.47
N GLY A 340 16.57 -5.38 9.14
CA GLY A 340 15.69 -6.56 9.03
C GLY A 340 15.75 -7.35 7.72
N LEU A 341 16.38 -6.79 6.68
CA LEU A 341 16.65 -7.43 5.39
C LEU A 341 18.15 -7.35 5.08
N GLU A 342 18.64 -8.25 4.24
CA GLU A 342 19.97 -8.16 3.63
C GLU A 342 19.85 -8.46 2.14
N ILE A 343 20.50 -7.63 1.31
CA ILE A 343 20.56 -7.80 -0.14
C ILE A 343 22.00 -7.66 -0.64
N VAL A 344 22.40 -8.50 -1.59
CA VAL A 344 23.71 -8.48 -2.25
C VAL A 344 23.50 -8.68 -3.74
N ARG A 345 24.32 -8.01 -4.56
CA ARG A 345 24.34 -8.17 -6.01
C ARG A 345 25.74 -8.53 -6.49
N GLU A 346 25.81 -9.47 -7.42
CA GLU A 346 27.05 -9.89 -8.07
C GLU A 346 26.87 -9.93 -9.59
N TYR A 347 27.90 -9.53 -10.33
CA TYR A 347 27.96 -9.66 -11.80
C TYR A 347 28.89 -10.81 -12.18
N THR A 348 28.42 -11.64 -13.10
CA THR A 348 29.08 -12.89 -13.48
C THR A 348 28.92 -13.19 -14.96
N ASP A 349 29.81 -14.00 -15.54
CA ASP A 349 29.56 -14.60 -16.85
C ASP A 349 28.47 -15.69 -16.76
N THR A 350 28.07 -16.25 -17.90
CA THR A 350 27.07 -17.32 -17.97
C THR A 350 27.58 -18.67 -17.45
N GLN A 351 28.84 -18.73 -16.99
CA GLN A 351 29.45 -19.88 -16.33
C GLN A 351 29.59 -19.67 -14.81
N GLY A 352 29.23 -18.49 -14.29
CA GLY A 352 29.28 -18.14 -12.87
C GLY A 352 30.59 -17.51 -12.40
N HIS A 353 31.52 -17.16 -13.27
CA HIS A 353 32.75 -16.45 -12.87
C HIS A 353 32.49 -14.96 -12.68
N ALA A 354 33.00 -14.38 -11.61
CA ALA A 354 32.86 -12.96 -11.31
C ALA A 354 33.49 -12.07 -12.40
N LEU A 355 32.80 -10.97 -12.74
CA LEU A 355 33.23 -10.03 -13.77
C LEU A 355 33.66 -8.70 -13.17
N THR A 356 34.78 -8.16 -13.66
CA THR A 356 35.23 -6.78 -13.38
C THR A 356 35.21 -5.89 -14.62
N SER A 357 34.99 -6.47 -15.81
CA SER A 357 34.88 -5.77 -17.09
C SER A 357 34.06 -6.61 -18.07
N VAL A 358 33.40 -5.96 -19.02
CA VAL A 358 32.54 -6.63 -20.02
C VAL A 358 32.82 -6.11 -21.43
N HIS A 359 32.55 -6.93 -22.43
CA HIS A 359 32.63 -6.55 -23.84
C HIS A 359 31.24 -6.24 -24.42
N LEU A 360 31.19 -5.33 -25.39
CA LEU A 360 29.94 -4.99 -26.09
C LEU A 360 29.25 -6.25 -26.63
N GLY A 361 27.95 -6.40 -26.33
CA GLY A 361 27.14 -7.55 -26.74
C GLY A 361 27.32 -8.83 -25.92
N GLN A 362 28.26 -8.88 -24.96
CA GLN A 362 28.45 -10.03 -24.08
C GLN A 362 27.25 -10.17 -23.13
N GLU A 363 26.52 -11.29 -23.20
CA GLU A 363 25.53 -11.60 -22.17
C GLU A 363 26.25 -11.91 -20.84
N ILE A 364 25.79 -11.24 -19.79
CA ILE A 364 26.24 -11.44 -18.42
C ILE A 364 25.05 -11.79 -17.54
N GLU A 365 25.31 -12.42 -16.40
CA GLU A 365 24.31 -12.71 -15.38
C GLU A 365 24.49 -11.77 -14.21
N GLU A 366 23.40 -11.12 -13.82
CA GLU A 366 23.28 -10.45 -12.54
C GLU A 366 22.63 -11.40 -11.54
N ARG A 367 23.25 -11.51 -10.36
CA ARG A 367 22.88 -12.42 -9.28
C ARG A 367 22.50 -11.61 -8.05
N ILE A 368 21.19 -11.48 -7.81
CA ILE A 368 20.65 -10.78 -6.65
C ILE A 368 20.34 -11.80 -5.55
N SER A 369 21.01 -11.69 -4.41
CA SER A 369 20.78 -12.54 -3.23
C SER A 369 20.07 -11.74 -2.14
N ILE A 370 18.99 -12.28 -1.57
CA ILE A 370 18.21 -11.64 -0.51
C ILE A 370 17.86 -12.61 0.62
N ARG A 371 17.81 -12.10 1.86
CA ARG A 371 17.21 -12.80 3.01
C ARG A 371 16.61 -11.85 4.04
N ALA A 372 15.70 -12.37 4.84
CA ALA A 372 15.25 -11.77 6.09
C ALA A 372 16.24 -12.07 7.24
N LEU A 373 16.54 -11.05 8.04
CA LEU A 373 17.46 -11.14 9.19
C LEU A 373 16.75 -11.42 10.53
N GLY A 374 15.42 -11.27 10.57
CA GLY A 374 14.62 -11.53 11.76
C GLY A 374 14.22 -12.99 11.93
N ASP A 375 13.32 -13.23 12.89
CA ASP A 375 12.82 -14.57 13.23
C ASP A 375 11.77 -15.09 12.24
N ARG A 376 11.30 -14.24 11.33
CA ARG A 376 10.25 -14.54 10.35
C ARG A 376 10.69 -14.13 8.95
N ALA A 377 10.10 -14.78 7.95
CA ALA A 377 10.16 -14.29 6.57
C ALA A 377 9.49 -12.91 6.47
N VAL A 378 9.92 -12.12 5.49
CA VAL A 378 9.36 -10.80 5.21
C VAL A 378 8.68 -10.87 3.85
N GLY A 379 7.35 -10.81 3.84
CA GLY A 379 6.55 -10.73 2.61
C GLY A 379 6.56 -9.31 2.02
N ASP A 380 6.01 -9.19 0.81
CA ASP A 380 5.77 -7.92 0.13
C ASP A 380 7.04 -7.06 -0.01
N VAL A 381 8.17 -7.69 -0.31
CA VAL A 381 9.44 -6.97 -0.51
C VAL A 381 9.54 -6.50 -1.96
N ALA A 382 9.72 -5.20 -2.15
CA ALA A 382 10.09 -4.60 -3.42
C ALA A 382 11.61 -4.47 -3.49
N ILE A 383 12.22 -5.20 -4.42
CA ILE A 383 13.62 -5.07 -4.82
C ILE A 383 13.64 -4.12 -6.03
N VAL A 384 14.43 -3.06 -5.92
CA VAL A 384 14.62 -2.06 -6.97
C VAL A 384 16.07 -2.15 -7.40
N ASP A 385 16.29 -2.68 -8.60
CA ASP A 385 17.61 -2.77 -9.19
C ASP A 385 17.67 -1.85 -10.42
N ILE A 386 18.31 -0.69 -10.24
CA ILE A 386 18.51 0.29 -11.31
C ILE A 386 19.71 -0.15 -12.12
N LEU A 387 19.53 -0.25 -13.44
CA LEU A 387 20.56 -0.76 -14.33
C LEU A 387 21.67 0.28 -14.51
N PRO A 388 22.95 -0.15 -14.59
CA PRO A 388 23.99 0.71 -15.10
C PRO A 388 23.63 1.20 -16.51
N GLY A 389 23.96 2.46 -16.82
CA GLY A 389 23.75 2.98 -18.16
C GLY A 389 24.43 2.11 -19.22
N GLY A 390 23.83 2.00 -20.41
CA GLY A 390 24.40 1.20 -21.51
C GLY A 390 24.21 -0.31 -21.39
N PHE A 391 23.38 -0.78 -20.45
CA PHE A 391 22.94 -2.17 -20.35
C PHE A 391 21.45 -2.30 -20.64
N GLU A 392 21.07 -3.43 -21.25
CA GLU A 392 19.67 -3.81 -21.48
C GLU A 392 19.39 -5.19 -20.89
N VAL A 393 18.16 -5.40 -20.43
CA VAL A 393 17.68 -6.70 -19.95
C VAL A 393 17.50 -7.66 -21.11
N VAL A 394 18.01 -8.89 -20.96
CA VAL A 394 17.75 -9.98 -21.91
C VAL A 394 16.66 -10.89 -21.36
N GLN A 395 15.53 -10.94 -22.06
CA GLN A 395 14.40 -11.81 -21.71
C GLN A 395 14.47 -13.15 -22.45
N ARG A 396 13.98 -14.21 -21.80
CA ARG A 396 13.76 -15.51 -22.43
C ARG A 396 12.49 -15.48 -23.28
N SER A 397 12.48 -16.27 -24.35
CA SER A 397 11.22 -16.59 -25.03
C SER A 397 10.34 -17.50 -24.17
N PRO A 398 9.00 -17.46 -24.32
CA PRO A 398 8.09 -18.34 -23.60
C PRO A 398 8.42 -19.84 -23.77
N ALA A 399 8.89 -20.24 -24.96
CA ALA A 399 9.29 -21.61 -25.24
C ALA A 399 10.54 -22.03 -24.45
N GLN A 400 11.52 -21.14 -24.32
CA GLN A 400 12.72 -21.39 -23.50
C GLN A 400 12.35 -21.50 -22.02
N ALA A 401 11.53 -20.58 -21.51
CA ALA A 401 11.08 -20.62 -20.12
C ALA A 401 10.33 -21.92 -19.77
N ALA A 402 9.47 -22.40 -20.69
CA ALA A 402 8.74 -23.65 -20.51
C ALA A 402 9.64 -24.90 -20.54
N ALA A 403 10.64 -24.94 -21.41
CA ALA A 403 11.59 -26.05 -21.49
C ALA A 403 12.45 -26.17 -20.23
N ASP A 404 12.93 -25.04 -19.70
CA ASP A 404 13.72 -25.01 -18.47
C ASP A 404 12.90 -25.47 -17.25
N ALA A 405 11.65 -25.02 -17.14
CA ALA A 405 10.75 -25.43 -16.05
C ALA A 405 10.49 -26.94 -16.04
N ALA A 406 10.25 -27.54 -17.21
CA ALA A 406 10.06 -28.99 -17.34
C ALA A 406 11.32 -29.79 -16.93
N SER A 407 12.52 -29.24 -17.17
CA SER A 407 13.78 -29.89 -16.79
C SER A 407 14.09 -29.82 -15.28
N ALA A 408 13.58 -28.80 -14.59
CA ALA A 408 13.80 -28.62 -13.15
C ALA A 408 12.97 -29.60 -12.30
N ASP A 409 11.73 -29.89 -12.71
CA ASP A 409 10.84 -30.83 -12.01
C ASP A 409 11.31 -32.30 -12.06
N GLU A 410 12.05 -32.70 -13.10
CA GLU A 410 12.64 -34.05 -13.15
C GLU A 410 13.77 -34.23 -12.10
N SER A 411 14.32 -33.14 -11.56
CA SER A 411 15.43 -33.16 -10.58
C SER A 411 15.00 -33.02 -9.11
N SER A 412 13.74 -32.71 -8.83
CA SER A 412 13.23 -32.35 -7.48
C SER A 412 12.19 -33.33 -6.92
N SER A 413 12.47 -34.65 -6.96
CA SER A 413 11.62 -35.65 -6.28
C SER A 413 11.90 -35.76 -4.78
N ALA A 414 11.64 -34.70 -4.00
CA ALA A 414 11.57 -34.79 -2.53
C ALA A 414 10.72 -33.68 -1.87
N ALA A 415 9.48 -34.06 -1.55
CA ALA A 415 8.63 -33.61 -0.42
C ALA A 415 8.37 -32.10 -0.19
N GLY A 416 7.12 -31.69 -0.41
CA GLY A 416 6.52 -30.51 0.22
C GLY A 416 5.10 -30.21 -0.29
N ASN A 417 4.07 -30.69 0.42
CA ASN A 417 2.69 -30.24 0.21
C ASN A 417 2.57 -28.75 0.56
N GLY A 418 2.56 -27.89 -0.46
CA GLY A 418 2.27 -26.46 -0.37
C GLY A 418 1.34 -26.09 -1.51
N SER A 419 0.29 -25.32 -1.20
CA SER A 419 -0.80 -24.93 -2.09
C SER A 419 -0.34 -24.46 -3.47
N GLU A 420 -0.77 -25.19 -4.51
CA GLU A 420 -0.75 -24.74 -5.91
C GLU A 420 -1.65 -23.50 -6.07
N GLN A 421 -1.07 -22.32 -5.88
CA GLN A 421 -1.65 -21.07 -6.33
C GLN A 421 -0.60 -20.35 -7.17
N ALA A 422 -0.38 -20.86 -8.38
CA ALA A 422 0.41 -20.19 -9.41
C ALA A 422 -0.50 -19.90 -10.61
N SER A 423 -1.06 -18.70 -10.64
CA SER A 423 -1.48 -18.07 -11.91
C SER A 423 -0.59 -16.87 -12.20
N ALA A 424 0.71 -17.01 -12.00
CA ALA A 424 1.68 -16.04 -12.51
C ALA A 424 2.00 -16.43 -13.96
N LEU A 425 1.97 -15.45 -14.87
CA LEU A 425 2.60 -15.58 -16.18
C LEU A 425 4.06 -16.08 -15.97
N PRO A 426 4.60 -16.93 -16.88
CA PRO A 426 5.96 -17.43 -16.72
C PRO A 426 6.94 -16.25 -16.61
N ASP A 427 7.78 -16.25 -15.58
CA ASP A 427 8.82 -15.24 -15.40
C ASP A 427 9.86 -15.38 -16.52
N LEU A 428 9.76 -14.48 -17.49
CA LEU A 428 10.62 -14.47 -18.67
C LEU A 428 12.02 -13.93 -18.36
N LEU A 429 12.24 -13.28 -17.21
CA LEU A 429 13.55 -12.75 -16.82
C LEU A 429 14.38 -13.77 -16.06
N ALA A 430 13.76 -14.48 -15.12
CA ALA A 430 14.44 -15.42 -14.24
C ALA A 430 15.27 -16.44 -15.06
N GLN A 431 16.51 -16.68 -14.67
CA GLN A 431 17.40 -17.65 -15.31
C GLN A 431 17.58 -18.89 -14.43
N PRO A 432 18.07 -20.02 -14.99
CA PRO A 432 18.50 -21.16 -14.19
C PRO A 432 19.39 -20.75 -13.02
N GLY A 433 19.12 -21.31 -11.84
CA GLY A 433 19.77 -20.92 -10.58
C GLY A 433 18.99 -19.88 -9.76
N SER A 434 17.89 -19.33 -10.29
CA SER A 434 16.95 -18.53 -9.49
C SER A 434 16.21 -19.43 -8.49
N THR A 435 16.30 -19.09 -7.21
CA THR A 435 15.64 -19.76 -6.07
C THR A 435 14.66 -18.83 -5.34
N LEU A 436 14.67 -17.53 -5.66
CA LEU A 436 13.70 -16.57 -5.18
C LEU A 436 12.38 -16.76 -5.93
N GLN A 437 11.32 -17.11 -5.20
CA GLN A 437 9.97 -17.12 -5.73
C GLN A 437 9.45 -15.68 -5.80
N THR A 438 9.15 -15.23 -7.00
CA THR A 438 8.66 -13.87 -7.27
C THR A 438 7.14 -13.85 -7.33
N ASP A 439 6.55 -12.82 -6.72
CA ASP A 439 5.13 -12.50 -6.84
C ASP A 439 4.87 -11.76 -8.17
N TYR A 440 5.82 -10.91 -8.56
CA TYR A 440 5.78 -10.15 -9.81
C TYR A 440 7.16 -9.61 -10.18
N VAL A 441 7.44 -9.50 -11.48
CA VAL A 441 8.66 -8.87 -12.01
C VAL A 441 8.28 -7.90 -13.12
N GLU A 442 8.81 -6.68 -13.03
CA GLU A 442 8.56 -5.61 -14.01
C GLU A 442 9.89 -5.10 -14.57
N PRO A 443 10.30 -5.55 -15.77
CA PRO A 443 11.39 -4.91 -16.49
C PRO A 443 10.95 -3.52 -16.97
N ARG A 444 11.78 -2.52 -16.73
CA ARG A 444 11.70 -1.18 -17.31
C ARG A 444 12.98 -0.89 -18.09
N GLU A 445 13.00 0.23 -18.80
CA GLU A 445 14.18 0.66 -19.55
C GLU A 445 15.40 0.92 -18.66
N ASP A 446 15.19 1.42 -17.43
CA ASP A 446 16.25 1.87 -16.53
C ASP A 446 16.42 0.99 -15.28
N ARG A 447 15.54 0.01 -15.05
CA ARG A 447 15.52 -0.82 -13.83
C ARG A 447 14.75 -2.12 -14.00
N VAL A 448 15.01 -3.06 -13.13
CA VAL A 448 14.15 -4.22 -12.88
C VAL A 448 13.53 -4.08 -11.49
N LEU A 449 12.20 -4.20 -11.42
CA LEU A 449 11.47 -4.27 -10.16
C LEU A 449 11.09 -5.72 -9.89
N ILE A 450 11.49 -6.26 -8.74
CA ILE A 450 11.19 -7.63 -8.34
C ILE A 450 10.41 -7.58 -7.04
N TYR A 451 9.22 -8.18 -7.02
CA TYR A 451 8.38 -8.27 -5.84
C TYR A 451 8.37 -9.73 -5.37
N ALA A 452 8.71 -9.95 -4.10
CA ALA A 452 8.87 -11.30 -3.57
C ALA A 452 8.72 -11.35 -2.05
N THR A 453 8.69 -12.57 -1.52
CA THR A 453 8.90 -12.83 -0.09
C THR A 453 10.37 -13.17 0.18
N ALA A 454 11.02 -12.41 1.06
CA ALA A 454 12.35 -12.71 1.54
C ALA A 454 12.29 -13.74 2.68
N MET A 455 12.75 -14.96 2.41
CA MET A 455 12.87 -16.02 3.41
C MET A 455 14.09 -15.79 4.33
N ARG A 456 14.17 -16.55 5.42
CA ARG A 456 15.35 -16.52 6.32
C ARG A 456 16.59 -17.15 5.69
N SER A 457 16.38 -18.17 4.85
CA SER A 457 17.43 -18.70 3.97
C SER A 457 17.72 -17.72 2.85
N VAL A 458 18.97 -17.64 2.42
CA VAL A 458 19.34 -16.87 1.23
C VAL A 458 18.61 -17.44 0.01
N GLN A 459 17.92 -16.56 -0.70
CA GLN A 459 17.31 -16.84 -2.00
C GLN A 459 17.93 -15.94 -3.04
N GLN A 460 17.95 -16.42 -4.28
CA GLN A 460 18.64 -15.77 -5.38
C GLN A 460 17.71 -15.53 -6.56
N PHE A 461 17.76 -14.34 -7.14
CA PHE A 461 17.16 -14.04 -8.44
C PHE A 461 18.29 -13.79 -9.44
N VAL A 462 18.30 -14.55 -10.52
CA VAL A 462 19.33 -14.45 -11.56
C VAL A 462 18.66 -13.97 -12.84
N TYR A 463 19.18 -12.90 -13.44
CA TYR A 463 18.69 -12.43 -14.74
C TYR A 463 19.82 -11.94 -15.62
N ARG A 464 19.58 -11.87 -16.93
CA ARG A 464 20.62 -11.53 -17.92
C ARG A 464 20.59 -10.07 -18.31
N LEU A 465 21.78 -9.51 -18.45
CA LEU A 465 22.03 -8.20 -19.01
C LEU A 465 22.92 -8.31 -20.24
N ARG A 466 22.79 -7.33 -21.14
CA ARG A 466 23.68 -7.17 -22.29
C ARG A 466 24.13 -5.70 -22.38
N PRO A 467 25.45 -5.42 -22.39
CA PRO A 467 25.96 -4.10 -22.67
C PRO A 467 25.74 -3.77 -24.15
N THR A 468 25.12 -2.62 -24.41
CA THR A 468 24.76 -2.14 -25.76
C THR A 468 25.53 -0.88 -26.17
N ASN A 469 26.16 -0.18 -25.23
CA ASN A 469 27.00 1.00 -25.51
C ASN A 469 28.36 0.92 -24.80
N VAL A 470 29.39 1.50 -25.43
CA VAL A 470 30.75 1.59 -24.85
C VAL A 470 30.88 2.87 -24.05
N GLY A 471 31.33 2.75 -22.79
CA GLY A 471 31.59 3.89 -21.93
C GLY A 471 31.87 3.48 -20.48
N ASP A 472 32.15 4.48 -19.64
CA ASP A 472 32.24 4.31 -18.20
C ASP A 472 30.89 4.66 -17.57
N TYR A 473 30.30 3.70 -16.86
CA TYR A 473 28.99 3.84 -16.25
C TYR A 473 29.07 3.65 -14.74
N VAL A 474 28.30 4.44 -14.02
CA VAL A 474 28.10 4.25 -12.58
C VAL A 474 27.22 3.02 -12.40
N ILE A 475 27.64 2.10 -11.55
CA ILE A 475 26.81 0.99 -11.09
C ILE A 475 25.91 1.54 -9.97
N PRO A 476 24.58 1.63 -10.18
CA PRO A 476 23.67 2.08 -9.14
C PRO A 476 23.62 1.05 -8.02
N PRO A 477 23.42 1.45 -6.77
CA PRO A 477 23.27 0.52 -5.67
C PRO A 477 22.01 -0.34 -5.81
N ILE A 478 22.01 -1.51 -5.17
CA ILE A 478 20.83 -2.35 -5.09
C ILE A 478 20.06 -2.07 -3.79
N TYR A 479 18.73 -2.01 -3.91
CA TYR A 479 17.83 -1.68 -2.81
C TYR A 479 16.71 -2.70 -2.67
N ALA A 480 16.33 -3.03 -1.44
CA ALA A 480 15.13 -3.80 -1.13
C ALA A 480 14.41 -3.19 0.07
N ALA A 481 13.07 -3.16 0.05
CA ALA A 481 12.29 -2.77 1.21
C ALA A 481 10.92 -3.44 1.22
N SER A 482 10.38 -3.65 2.42
CA SER A 482 8.97 -4.03 2.52
C SER A 482 8.09 -2.88 2.03
N MET A 483 7.10 -3.21 1.20
CA MET A 483 6.09 -2.27 0.72
C MET A 483 5.16 -1.78 1.84
N TYR A 484 5.05 -2.54 2.93
CA TYR A 484 4.10 -2.26 3.99
C TYR A 484 4.77 -1.97 5.33
N ASP A 485 5.95 -2.52 5.61
CA ASP A 485 6.77 -2.19 6.79
C ASP A 485 7.99 -1.32 6.44
N ARG A 486 7.87 -0.01 6.66
CA ARG A 486 8.94 0.95 6.33
C ARG A 486 10.19 0.82 7.20
N THR A 487 10.14 0.03 8.27
CA THR A 487 11.32 -0.25 9.10
C THR A 487 12.20 -1.35 8.53
N LEU A 488 11.69 -2.12 7.55
CA LEU A 488 12.38 -3.23 6.93
C LEU A 488 12.94 -2.83 5.57
N ARG A 489 14.27 -2.68 5.48
CA ARG A 489 14.98 -2.27 4.27
C ARG A 489 16.41 -2.77 4.25
N ALA A 490 16.91 -3.00 3.05
CA ALA A 490 18.29 -3.30 2.78
C ALA A 490 18.80 -2.44 1.62
N TYR A 491 20.08 -2.12 1.69
CA TYR A 491 20.75 -1.31 0.69
C TYR A 491 22.21 -1.75 0.63
N THR A 492 22.71 -2.03 -0.56
CA THR A 492 24.12 -2.37 -0.79
C THR A 492 24.68 -1.46 -1.88
N PRO A 493 25.76 -0.71 -1.59
CA PRO A 493 26.42 0.19 -2.53
C PRO A 493 26.86 -0.47 -3.83
#